data_AF-A0A6J1Y3N4-F1
#
_entry.id   AF-A0A6J1Y3N4-F1
#
_cell.length_a   1.000
_cell.length_b   1.000
_cell.length_c   1.000
_cell.angle_alpha   90.00
_cell.angle_beta   90.00
_cell.angle_gamma   90.00
#
_symmetry.space_group_name_H-M   'P 1'
#
loop_
_entity.id
_entity.type
_entity.pdbx_description
1 polymer ?
#
loop_
_entity_poly.entity_id
_entity_poly.type
_entity_poly.pdbx_seq_one_letter_code
_entity_poly.pdbx_strand_id
1 'polypeptide(L)'
;MPPGPRAFPAVRPGRRAPRPRRHGEPGGYGVAPAPPEEVGSRPGLRALARLLPQQHLQAGYVCERKDLLVNGCCNVNVPGTKQYRCDGCLPNGCCSAYEYCVSCCLQPSKQLLLERFLNRAAVAFQNLFMAVEDHFELCLAKCRTSSQSVQHENTYRDPIAKYCYGESPPELFPA
;
A
#
# COMPACT_ATOMS: atom_id res chain seq x y z
N MET A 1 18.14 7.47 -62.09
CA MET A 1 18.91 8.18 -61.05
C MET A 1 19.48 7.14 -60.08
N PRO A 2 20.78 7.22 -59.74
CA PRO A 2 21.48 6.23 -58.93
C PRO A 2 21.27 6.43 -57.42
N PRO A 3 21.46 5.40 -56.58
CA PRO A 3 21.55 5.58 -55.14
C PRO A 3 22.88 6.25 -54.78
N GLY A 4 22.82 7.30 -53.94
CA GLY A 4 23.98 8.06 -53.49
C GLY A 4 24.92 7.27 -52.56
N PRO A 5 26.22 7.61 -52.51
CA PRO A 5 27.22 6.87 -51.77
C PRO A 5 27.20 7.16 -50.26
N ARG A 6 27.50 6.12 -49.47
CA ARG A 6 27.77 6.15 -48.03
C ARG A 6 28.97 7.05 -47.71
N ALA A 7 28.84 7.89 -46.69
CA ALA A 7 29.96 8.56 -46.04
C ALA A 7 30.01 8.18 -44.55
N PHE A 8 31.07 7.46 -44.16
CA PHE A 8 31.47 7.25 -42.78
C PHE A 8 32.19 8.50 -42.25
N PRO A 9 31.89 9.00 -41.04
CA PRO A 9 32.78 9.93 -40.36
C PRO A 9 33.96 9.18 -39.76
N ALA A 10 35.16 9.57 -40.18
CA ALA A 10 36.45 9.10 -39.68
C ALA A 10 36.69 9.55 -38.23
N VAL A 11 37.20 8.63 -37.40
CA VAL A 11 37.78 8.95 -36.09
C VAL A 11 39.20 9.47 -36.31
N ARG A 12 39.49 10.69 -35.82
CA ARG A 12 40.85 11.26 -35.78
C ARG A 12 41.20 11.73 -34.36
N PRO A 13 42.52 11.82 -34.05
CA PRO A 13 43.07 11.30 -32.82
C PRO A 13 43.44 12.38 -31.78
N GLY A 14 43.50 11.93 -30.53
CA GLY A 14 44.44 12.45 -29.53
C GLY A 14 43.99 13.67 -28.74
N ARG A 15 43.80 13.50 -27.42
CA ARG A 15 44.25 14.47 -26.40
C ARG A 15 44.24 13.88 -24.99
N ARG A 16 45.47 13.73 -24.48
CA ARG A 16 46.02 13.87 -23.11
C ARG A 16 45.30 13.24 -21.90
N ALA A 17 46.12 12.48 -21.17
CA ALA A 17 45.90 11.94 -19.83
C ALA A 17 45.58 13.01 -18.77
N PRO A 18 44.75 12.69 -17.75
CA PRO A 18 44.60 13.52 -16.55
C PRO A 18 45.76 13.31 -15.55
N ARG A 19 46.24 14.41 -14.97
CA ARG A 19 47.23 14.48 -13.87
C ARG A 19 46.59 14.14 -12.51
N PRO A 20 47.41 13.80 -11.48
CA PRO A 20 46.92 13.26 -10.22
C PRO A 20 46.32 14.34 -9.32
N ARG A 21 45.26 14.00 -8.57
CA ARG A 21 44.75 14.81 -7.47
C ARG A 21 45.36 14.33 -6.15
N ARG A 22 46.06 15.24 -5.47
CA ARG A 22 46.36 15.15 -4.03
C ARG A 22 45.22 15.78 -3.22
N HIS A 23 45.18 15.37 -1.96
CA HIS A 23 44.46 15.89 -0.78
C HIS A 23 43.23 15.10 -0.35
N GLY A 24 43.35 14.57 0.87
CA GLY A 24 42.25 14.01 1.66
C GLY A 24 42.76 13.06 2.74
N GLU A 25 43.46 13.59 3.74
CA GLU A 25 43.64 12.92 5.04
C GLU A 25 42.26 12.79 5.72
N PRO A 26 41.89 11.61 6.25
CA PRO A 26 40.89 11.51 7.30
C PRO A 26 41.63 11.30 8.63
N GLY A 27 41.63 12.34 9.48
CA GLY A 27 41.95 12.20 10.89
C GLY A 27 41.03 11.16 11.52
N GLY A 28 41.62 10.04 11.94
CA GLY A 28 40.94 8.98 12.65
C GLY A 28 40.72 9.36 14.11
N TYR A 29 39.46 9.27 14.55
CA TYR A 29 39.10 9.13 15.96
C TYR A 29 38.49 7.73 16.08
N GLY A 30 39.13 6.84 16.84
CA GLY A 30 38.64 5.49 17.08
C GLY A 30 37.97 5.36 18.45
N VAL A 31 36.92 4.55 18.53
CA VAL A 31 36.45 3.69 19.66
C VAL A 31 35.15 3.00 19.20
N ALA A 32 34.73 1.79 19.56
CA ALA A 32 35.17 0.71 20.48
C ALA A 32 34.54 -0.62 19.96
N PRO A 33 34.98 -1.82 20.38
CA PRO A 33 34.39 -3.08 19.93
C PRO A 33 33.00 -3.33 20.52
N ALA A 34 32.15 -4.01 19.73
CA ALA A 34 30.81 -4.43 20.12
C ALA A 34 30.83 -5.50 21.24
N PRO A 35 29.87 -5.49 22.19
CA PRO A 35 29.72 -6.56 23.17
C PRO A 35 29.15 -7.85 22.53
N PRO A 36 29.34 -9.00 23.18
CA PRO A 36 28.96 -10.31 22.66
C PRO A 36 27.45 -10.50 22.55
N GLU A 37 27.05 -11.31 21.58
CA GLU A 37 25.68 -11.78 21.37
C GLU A 37 25.15 -12.50 22.62
N GLU A 38 24.05 -12.00 23.16
CA GLU A 38 23.20 -12.72 24.11
C GLU A 38 22.10 -13.44 23.32
N VAL A 39 22.21 -14.77 23.25
CA VAL A 39 21.19 -15.65 22.69
C VAL A 39 20.06 -15.77 23.71
N GLY A 40 18.86 -15.28 23.37
CA GLY A 40 17.74 -15.34 24.32
C GLY A 40 16.43 -14.80 23.78
N SER A 41 15.60 -15.71 23.27
CA SER A 41 14.16 -15.55 22.99
C SER A 41 13.76 -14.40 22.06
N ARG A 42 13.58 -14.72 20.78
CA ARG A 42 12.95 -13.86 19.76
C ARG A 42 11.62 -13.28 20.29
N PRO A 43 11.52 -11.97 20.58
CA PRO A 43 10.23 -11.33 20.68
C PRO A 43 9.71 -11.23 19.24
N GLY A 44 8.61 -11.92 18.97
CA GLY A 44 8.01 -11.96 17.64
C GLY A 44 7.76 -10.57 17.07
N LEU A 45 7.64 -10.52 15.74
CA LEU A 45 7.26 -9.36 14.91
C LEU A 45 6.07 -8.53 15.42
N ARG A 46 5.34 -8.99 16.45
CA ARG A 46 4.26 -8.28 17.16
C ARG A 46 4.68 -6.96 17.81
N ALA A 47 5.95 -6.77 18.16
CA ALA A 47 6.40 -5.52 18.79
C ALA A 47 6.38 -4.31 17.83
N LEU A 48 6.58 -4.53 16.52
CA LEU A 48 6.55 -3.46 15.50
C LEU A 48 5.11 -3.03 15.13
N ALA A 49 4.10 -3.88 15.38
CA ALA A 49 2.70 -3.54 15.14
C ALA A 49 2.16 -2.46 16.12
N ARG A 50 2.85 -2.19 17.24
CA ARG A 50 2.38 -1.26 18.28
C ARG A 50 2.66 0.21 17.99
N LEU A 51 3.41 0.54 16.93
CA LEU A 51 3.76 1.91 16.52
C LEU A 51 2.96 2.42 15.31
N LEU A 52 2.02 1.63 14.77
CA LEU A 52 1.26 2.01 13.58
C LEU A 52 -0.07 2.68 13.99
N PRO A 53 -0.43 3.85 13.40
CA PRO A 53 -1.67 4.58 13.66
C PRO A 53 -2.97 3.86 13.23
N GLN A 54 -2.95 2.53 13.09
CA GLN A 54 -4.04 1.74 12.49
C GLN A 54 -4.93 0.97 13.50
N GLN A 55 -4.64 0.98 14.80
CA GLN A 55 -5.41 0.19 15.79
C GLN A 55 -6.91 0.52 15.81
N HIS A 56 -7.29 1.79 15.63
CA HIS A 56 -8.72 2.16 15.58
C HIS A 56 -9.39 1.77 14.27
N LEU A 57 -8.66 1.85 13.15
CA LEU A 57 -9.20 1.42 11.86
C LEU A 57 -9.37 -0.10 11.81
N GLN A 58 -8.51 -0.87 12.50
CA GLN A 58 -8.66 -2.32 12.67
C GLN A 58 -9.95 -2.69 13.41
N ALA A 59 -10.39 -1.85 14.35
CA ALA A 59 -11.69 -1.98 15.01
C ALA A 59 -12.85 -1.34 14.23
N GLY A 60 -12.59 -0.80 13.03
CA GLY A 60 -13.60 -0.21 12.14
C GLY A 60 -14.02 1.22 12.48
N TYR A 61 -13.28 1.95 13.32
CA TYR A 61 -13.60 3.34 13.65
C TYR A 61 -13.13 4.32 12.57
N VAL A 62 -13.99 5.29 12.26
CA VAL A 62 -13.73 6.42 11.35
C VAL A 62 -14.22 7.69 12.03
N CYS A 63 -13.48 8.78 11.87
CA CYS A 63 -13.81 10.07 12.46
C CYS A 63 -13.44 11.20 11.50
N GLU A 64 -13.99 12.38 11.76
CA GLU A 64 -13.55 13.59 11.09
C GLU A 64 -12.16 14.02 11.58
N ARG A 65 -11.46 14.82 10.76
CA ARG A 65 -10.11 15.29 11.08
C ARG A 65 -10.04 16.05 12.41
N LYS A 66 -11.11 16.74 12.81
CA LYS A 66 -11.18 17.47 14.09
C LYS A 66 -11.16 16.57 15.32
N ASP A 67 -11.56 15.31 15.15
CA ASP A 67 -11.67 14.30 16.22
C ASP A 67 -10.47 13.34 16.22
N LEU A 68 -9.47 13.60 15.37
CA LEU A 68 -8.18 12.90 15.38
C LEU A 68 -7.33 13.40 16.54
N LEU A 69 -6.88 12.44 17.35
CA LEU A 69 -5.92 12.64 18.41
C LEU A 69 -4.50 12.80 17.83
N VAL A 70 -3.59 13.38 18.61
CA VAL A 70 -2.19 13.62 18.23
C VAL A 70 -1.41 12.35 17.89
N ASN A 71 -1.86 11.19 18.37
CA ASN A 71 -1.31 9.87 18.04
C ASN A 71 -1.82 9.32 16.69
N GLY A 72 -2.57 10.10 15.91
CA GLY A 72 -3.12 9.70 14.61
C GLY A 72 -4.34 8.78 14.70
N CYS A 73 -4.97 8.69 15.87
CA CYS A 73 -6.11 7.83 16.15
C CYS A 73 -7.41 8.62 16.32
N CYS A 74 -8.56 8.02 16.05
CA CYS A 74 -9.85 8.63 16.34
C CYS A 74 -10.17 8.65 17.83
N ASN A 75 -10.74 9.75 18.33
CA ASN A 75 -11.27 9.80 19.69
C ASN A 75 -12.63 9.08 19.74
N VAL A 76 -12.67 7.89 20.33
CA VAL A 76 -13.90 7.07 20.42
C VAL A 76 -15.00 7.66 21.32
N ASN A 77 -14.67 8.65 22.14
CA ASN A 77 -15.62 9.24 23.09
C ASN A 77 -16.48 10.36 22.49
N VAL A 78 -16.15 10.83 21.28
CA VAL A 78 -16.92 11.88 20.61
C VAL A 78 -17.98 11.29 19.69
N PRO A 79 -19.16 11.94 19.54
CA PRO A 79 -20.21 11.46 18.66
C PRO A 79 -19.84 11.50 17.17
N GLY A 80 -18.78 12.24 16.81
CA GLY A 80 -18.24 12.30 15.45
C GLY A 80 -17.51 11.02 15.03
N THR A 81 -17.06 10.20 15.97
CA THR A 81 -16.44 8.90 15.66
C THR A 81 -17.52 7.85 15.48
N LYS A 82 -17.48 7.16 14.34
CA LYS A 82 -18.44 6.11 13.97
C LYS A 82 -17.70 4.81 13.73
N GLN A 83 -18.39 3.69 13.96
CA GLN A 83 -17.85 2.35 13.74
C GLN A 83 -18.60 1.67 12.58
N TYR A 84 -17.86 0.98 11.71
CA TYR A 84 -18.37 0.22 10.56
C TYR A 84 -19.29 1.03 9.63
N ARG A 85 -18.97 2.31 9.43
CA ARG A 85 -19.77 3.19 8.58
C ARG A 85 -19.38 3.06 7.12
N CYS A 86 -20.41 3.05 6.27
CA CYS A 86 -20.33 2.94 4.82
C CYS A 86 -20.72 4.24 4.12
N ASP A 87 -20.56 5.39 4.80
CA ASP A 87 -20.98 6.68 4.23
C ASP A 87 -20.10 6.99 3.00
N GLY A 88 -20.73 7.35 1.87
CA GLY A 88 -20.02 7.56 0.60
C GLY A 88 -19.60 6.29 -0.13
N CYS A 89 -20.14 5.12 0.26
CA CYS A 89 -20.04 3.86 -0.48
C CYS A 89 -21.28 3.60 -1.35
N LEU A 90 -21.04 3.12 -2.55
CA LEU A 90 -22.02 2.66 -3.52
C LEU A 90 -22.43 1.19 -3.25
N PRO A 91 -23.60 0.75 -3.74
CA PRO A 91 -24.09 -0.62 -3.52
C PRO A 91 -23.21 -1.71 -4.13
N ASN A 92 -22.38 -1.39 -5.12
CA ASN A 92 -21.36 -2.29 -5.69
C ASN A 92 -20.16 -2.52 -4.75
N GLY A 93 -20.13 -1.88 -3.58
CA GLY A 93 -19.05 -2.01 -2.60
C GLY A 93 -17.82 -1.16 -2.92
N CYS A 94 -17.98 -0.10 -3.72
CA CYS A 94 -16.96 0.91 -3.98
C CYS A 94 -17.27 2.20 -3.22
N CYS A 95 -16.24 2.85 -2.68
CA CYS A 95 -16.35 4.03 -1.84
C CYS A 95 -15.45 5.15 -2.35
N SER A 96 -15.84 6.38 -2.02
CA SER A 96 -15.08 7.59 -2.37
C SER A 96 -13.86 7.83 -1.49
N ALA A 97 -13.89 7.34 -0.25
CA ALA A 97 -12.78 7.43 0.69
C ALA A 97 -12.33 6.04 1.15
N TYR A 98 -11.01 5.93 1.37
CA TYR A 98 -10.36 4.66 1.71
C TYR A 98 -10.76 4.18 3.11
N GLU A 99 -10.80 5.08 4.08
CA GLU A 99 -11.13 4.78 5.48
C GLU A 99 -12.56 4.23 5.62
N TYR A 100 -13.51 4.80 4.86
CA TYR A 100 -14.88 4.29 4.77
C TYR A 100 -14.96 2.94 4.07
N CYS A 101 -14.16 2.71 3.02
CA CYS A 101 -14.08 1.38 2.39
C CYS A 101 -13.64 0.32 3.41
N VAL A 102 -12.55 0.57 4.13
CA VAL A 102 -12.00 -0.38 5.10
C VAL A 102 -12.97 -0.59 6.27
N SER A 103 -13.52 0.49 6.85
CA SER A 103 -14.51 0.41 7.92
C SER A 103 -15.76 -0.35 7.51
N CYS A 104 -16.30 -0.08 6.32
CA CYS A 104 -17.48 -0.78 5.80
C CYS A 104 -17.20 -2.27 5.51
N CYS A 105 -16.02 -2.58 4.98
CA CYS A 105 -15.58 -3.95 4.70
C CYS A 105 -15.44 -4.79 5.99
N LEU A 106 -15.03 -4.16 7.09
CA LEU A 106 -14.89 -4.80 8.41
C LEU A 106 -16.22 -5.14 9.09
N GLN A 107 -17.36 -4.67 8.56
CA GLN A 107 -18.66 -4.93 9.17
C GLN A 107 -18.96 -6.44 9.21
N PRO A 108 -19.47 -6.99 10.33
CA PRO A 108 -19.74 -8.43 10.46
C PRO A 108 -20.75 -8.96 9.43
N SER A 109 -21.70 -8.13 8.99
CA SER A 109 -22.65 -8.49 7.93
C SER A 109 -22.00 -8.77 6.57
N LYS A 110 -20.74 -8.35 6.39
CA LYS A 110 -19.95 -8.53 5.17
C LYS A 110 -19.00 -9.73 5.23
N GLN A 111 -18.98 -10.49 6.33
CA GLN A 111 -18.17 -11.72 6.45
C GLN A 111 -18.44 -12.75 5.35
N LEU A 112 -19.66 -12.78 4.81
CA LEU A 112 -20.02 -13.66 3.69
C LEU A 112 -19.27 -13.32 2.38
N LEU A 113 -18.89 -12.05 2.18
CA LEU A 113 -18.05 -11.63 1.06
C LEU A 113 -16.60 -12.13 1.22
N LEU A 114 -16.11 -12.21 2.46
CA LEU A 114 -14.79 -12.71 2.80
C LEU A 114 -14.69 -14.22 2.47
N GLU A 115 -15.65 -15.03 2.88
CA GLU A 115 -15.68 -16.46 2.55
C GLU A 115 -15.65 -16.70 1.04
N ARG A 116 -16.47 -15.96 0.28
CA ARG A 116 -16.47 -16.08 -1.18
C ARG A 116 -15.15 -15.67 -1.81
N PHE A 117 -14.55 -14.59 -1.32
CA PHE A 117 -13.26 -14.15 -1.84
C PHE A 117 -12.15 -15.17 -1.56
N LEU A 118 -12.09 -15.69 -0.33
CA LEU A 118 -11.12 -16.73 0.05
C LEU A 118 -11.34 -18.01 -0.74
N ASN A 119 -12.59 -18.47 -0.89
CA ASN A 119 -12.90 -19.66 -1.67
C ASN A 119 -12.50 -19.49 -3.14
N ARG A 120 -12.78 -18.33 -3.75
CA ARG A 120 -12.41 -18.06 -5.15
C ARG A 120 -10.90 -17.91 -5.32
N ALA A 121 -10.23 -17.27 -4.37
CA ALA A 121 -8.77 -17.13 -4.36
C ALA A 121 -8.09 -18.49 -4.17
N ALA A 122 -8.59 -19.35 -3.27
CA ALA A 122 -8.10 -20.71 -3.08
C ALA A 122 -8.27 -21.58 -4.34
N VAL A 123 -9.39 -21.42 -5.05
CA VAL A 123 -9.61 -22.09 -6.35
C VAL A 123 -8.64 -21.57 -7.41
N ALA A 124 -8.41 -20.26 -7.47
CA ALA A 124 -7.50 -19.64 -8.44
C ALA A 124 -6.02 -19.89 -8.12
N PHE A 125 -5.69 -20.10 -6.85
CA PHE A 125 -4.34 -20.32 -6.34
C PHE A 125 -4.29 -21.58 -5.48
N GLN A 126 -4.46 -22.75 -6.11
CA GLN A 126 -4.54 -24.07 -5.45
C GLN A 126 -3.37 -24.39 -4.48
N ASN A 127 -2.25 -23.66 -4.56
CA ASN A 127 -1.04 -23.90 -3.75
C ASN A 127 -0.62 -22.71 -2.87
N LEU A 128 -1.35 -21.58 -2.87
CA LEU A 128 -1.11 -20.53 -1.88
C LEU A 128 -2.03 -20.78 -0.69
N PHE A 129 -1.46 -21.33 0.38
CA PHE A 129 -2.01 -21.12 1.72
C PHE A 129 -2.04 -19.62 1.98
N MET A 130 -3.15 -18.97 1.65
CA MET A 130 -3.41 -17.59 2.00
C MET A 130 -3.64 -17.53 3.50
N ALA A 131 -2.58 -17.36 4.27
CA ALA A 131 -2.63 -16.91 5.65
C ALA A 131 -3.07 -15.43 5.66
N VAL A 132 -4.32 -15.17 5.30
CA VAL A 132 -4.97 -13.92 5.70
C VAL A 132 -5.47 -14.18 7.11
N GLU A 133 -4.58 -14.05 8.10
CA GLU A 133 -4.90 -14.32 9.51
C GLU A 133 -5.94 -13.33 10.08
N ASP A 134 -6.14 -12.18 9.42
CA ASP A 134 -7.00 -11.11 9.93
C ASP A 134 -7.90 -10.51 8.83
N HIS A 135 -9.21 -10.45 9.09
CA HIS A 135 -10.25 -9.81 8.26
C HIS A 135 -9.84 -8.37 7.90
N PHE A 136 -9.15 -7.70 8.82
CA PHE A 136 -8.61 -6.37 8.58
C PHE A 136 -7.61 -6.30 7.43
N GLU A 137 -6.64 -7.21 7.38
CA GLU A 137 -5.62 -7.25 6.32
C GLU A 137 -6.25 -7.50 4.95
N LEU A 138 -7.31 -8.32 4.88
CA LEU A 138 -8.04 -8.46 3.63
C LEU A 138 -8.68 -7.15 3.20
N CYS A 139 -9.36 -6.46 4.12
CA CYS A 139 -10.01 -5.19 3.82
C CYS A 139 -8.99 -4.13 3.38
N LEU A 140 -7.81 -4.07 4.00
CA LEU A 140 -6.71 -3.19 3.55
C LEU A 140 -6.26 -3.55 2.12
N ALA A 141 -6.04 -4.83 1.83
CA ALA A 141 -5.59 -5.28 0.52
C ALA A 141 -6.64 -5.03 -0.58
N LYS A 142 -7.92 -5.25 -0.26
CA LYS A 142 -9.06 -5.05 -1.17
C LYS A 142 -9.32 -3.59 -1.45
N CYS A 143 -9.45 -2.79 -0.38
CA CYS A 143 -9.78 -1.37 -0.49
C CYS A 143 -8.65 -0.54 -1.08
N ARG A 144 -7.40 -1.01 -1.04
CA ARG A 144 -6.32 -0.38 -1.81
C ARG A 144 -6.66 -0.42 -3.29
N THR A 145 -6.29 0.65 -3.97
CA THR A 145 -6.35 0.80 -5.42
C THR A 145 -5.84 -0.45 -6.13
N SER A 146 -6.78 -1.26 -6.63
CA SER A 146 -6.50 -2.52 -7.28
C SER A 146 -6.55 -2.36 -8.79
N SER A 147 -5.88 -3.23 -9.53
CA SER A 147 -5.97 -3.29 -11.00
C SER A 147 -7.43 -3.41 -11.50
N GLN A 148 -8.35 -3.86 -10.65
CA GLN A 148 -9.77 -3.97 -10.95
C GLN A 148 -10.50 -2.62 -10.94
N SER A 149 -10.01 -1.63 -10.18
CA SER A 149 -10.57 -0.27 -10.11
C SER A 149 -10.09 0.66 -11.23
N VAL A 150 -9.12 0.22 -12.04
CA VAL A 150 -8.50 1.00 -13.13
C VAL A 150 -8.75 0.36 -14.51
N GLN A 151 -8.58 1.15 -15.57
CA GLN A 151 -8.76 0.73 -16.97
C GLN A 151 -7.44 0.79 -17.75
N HIS A 152 -7.11 1.97 -18.29
CA HIS A 152 -5.97 2.23 -19.15
C HIS A 152 -5.13 3.36 -18.54
N GLU A 153 -3.80 3.22 -18.56
CA GLU A 153 -2.86 4.23 -18.01
C GLU A 153 -3.14 4.63 -16.55
N ASN A 154 -3.64 3.70 -15.73
CA ASN A 154 -4.06 3.94 -14.34
C ASN A 154 -5.29 4.88 -14.18
N THR A 155 -6.05 5.09 -15.25
CA THR A 155 -7.33 5.81 -15.18
C THR A 155 -8.35 4.98 -14.42
N TYR A 156 -9.00 5.58 -13.42
CA TYR A 156 -10.04 4.90 -12.64
C TYR A 156 -11.29 4.61 -13.50
N ARG A 157 -11.93 3.47 -13.22
CA ARG A 157 -13.24 3.13 -13.79
C ARG A 157 -14.33 4.08 -13.32
N ASP A 158 -14.28 4.44 -12.03
CA ASP A 158 -15.11 5.46 -11.41
C ASP A 158 -14.19 6.47 -10.71
N PRO A 159 -14.13 7.74 -11.18
CA PRO A 159 -13.27 8.75 -10.58
C PRO A 159 -13.78 9.25 -9.22
N ILE A 160 -15.01 8.88 -8.83
CA ILE A 160 -15.63 9.24 -7.55
C ILE A 160 -15.47 8.07 -6.57
N ALA A 161 -15.84 6.85 -6.95
CA ALA A 161 -15.80 5.66 -6.10
C ALA A 161 -14.59 4.75 -6.42
N LYS A 162 -13.42 5.14 -5.93
CA LYS A 162 -12.12 4.52 -6.30
C LYS A 162 -11.75 3.28 -5.47
N TYR A 163 -12.24 3.19 -4.23
CA TYR A 163 -11.80 2.21 -3.26
C TYR A 163 -12.85 1.11 -3.10
N CYS A 164 -12.56 -0.12 -3.50
CA CYS A 164 -13.59 -1.15 -3.63
C CYS A 164 -13.28 -2.39 -2.79
N TYR A 165 -14.27 -2.89 -2.04
CA TYR A 165 -14.21 -4.19 -1.35
C TYR A 165 -15.10 -5.25 -2.00
N GLY A 166 -15.88 -4.89 -3.02
CA GLY A 166 -16.76 -5.80 -3.76
C GLY A 166 -16.03 -6.93 -4.50
N GLU A 167 -16.80 -7.94 -4.93
CA GLU A 167 -16.29 -9.08 -5.72
C GLU A 167 -16.06 -8.73 -7.19
N SER A 168 -16.93 -7.87 -7.75
CA SER A 168 -16.86 -7.43 -9.13
C SER A 168 -16.16 -6.07 -9.24
N PRO A 169 -15.36 -5.84 -10.30
CA PRO A 169 -14.83 -4.51 -10.56
C PRO A 169 -15.98 -3.50 -10.76
N PRO A 170 -15.78 -2.22 -10.40
CA PRO A 170 -16.77 -1.19 -10.68
C PRO A 170 -17.10 -1.13 -12.17
N GLU A 171 -18.36 -0.81 -12.47
CA GLU A 171 -18.80 -0.50 -13.82
C GLU A 171 -18.09 0.77 -14.31
N LEU A 172 -17.96 0.91 -15.63
CA LEU A 172 -17.33 2.10 -16.19
C LEU A 172 -18.28 3.27 -15.96
N PHE A 173 -17.78 4.34 -15.33
CA PHE A 173 -18.56 5.56 -15.18
C PHE A 173 -18.92 6.09 -16.57
N PRO A 174 -20.19 6.41 -16.85
CA PRO A 174 -20.57 7.00 -18.13
C PRO A 174 -19.77 8.29 -18.34
N ALA A 175 -19.18 8.42 -19.53
CA ALA A 175 -18.44 9.61 -19.94
C ALA A 175 -19.34 10.85 -20.03
#